data_AF-A0AAD0SXZ4-F1
#
_entry.id   AF-A0AAD0SXZ4-F1
#
_cell.length_a   1.000
_cell.length_b   1.000
_cell.length_c   1.000
_cell.angle_alpha   90.00
_cell.angle_beta   90.00
_cell.angle_gamma   90.00
#
_symmetry.space_group_name_H-M   'P 1'
#
loop_
_entity.id
_entity.type
_entity.pdbx_description
1 polymer ?
#
loop_
_entity_poly.entity_id
_entity_poly.type
_entity_poly.pdbx_seq_one_letter_code
_entity_poly.pdbx_strand_id
1 'polypeptide(L)'
;MPDIKEKLKDLVETVMIPEVEDYLEDLYKLLETNSQTQDDKEAIDEMESFLVELQNVLAVIEEDKTPDSEYQRIYDYIKQNLDEHEHGHNIEQED
;
A
#
# COMPACT_ATOMS: atom_id res chain seq x y z
N MET A 1 -2.60 -14.93 -20.72
CA MET A 1 -2.90 -13.85 -19.77
C MET A 1 -1.83 -13.93 -18.69
N PRO A 2 -1.25 -12.81 -18.22
CA PRO A 2 -0.37 -12.85 -17.05
C PRO A 2 -1.16 -13.47 -15.89
N ASP A 3 -0.49 -14.30 -15.11
CA ASP A 3 -1.08 -14.91 -13.91
C ASP A 3 -1.54 -13.78 -12.98
N ILE A 4 -2.73 -13.91 -12.38
CA ILE A 4 -3.24 -12.91 -11.45
C ILE A 4 -2.27 -12.71 -10.26
N LYS A 5 -1.54 -13.77 -9.89
CA LYS A 5 -0.47 -13.75 -8.90
C LYS A 5 0.67 -12.83 -9.30
N GLU A 6 1.12 -12.91 -10.57
CA GLU A 6 2.16 -12.03 -11.09
C GLU A 6 1.71 -10.57 -11.08
N LYS A 7 0.45 -10.29 -11.46
CA LYS A 7 -0.08 -8.92 -11.44
C LYS A 7 -0.20 -8.34 -10.03
N LEU A 8 -0.69 -9.15 -9.08
CA LEU A 8 -0.82 -8.73 -7.69
C LEU A 8 0.56 -8.53 -7.05
N LYS A 9 1.49 -9.46 -7.31
CA LYS A 9 2.88 -9.36 -6.86
C LYS A 9 3.54 -8.09 -7.40
N ASP A 10 3.46 -7.86 -8.71
CA ASP A 10 4.03 -6.67 -9.37
C ASP A 10 3.46 -5.37 -8.79
N LEU A 11 2.13 -5.30 -8.60
CA LEU A 11 1.48 -4.12 -8.01
C LEU A 11 1.96 -3.86 -6.58
N VAL A 12 2.05 -4.91 -5.75
CA VAL A 12 2.48 -4.78 -4.35
C VAL A 12 3.97 -4.39 -4.27
N GLU A 13 4.84 -5.04 -5.05
CA GLU A 13 6.29 -4.82 -4.99
C GLU A 13 6.73 -3.49 -5.63
N THR A 14 6.07 -3.06 -6.70
CA THR A 14 6.55 -1.92 -7.51
C THR A 14 5.81 -0.61 -7.25
N VAL A 15 4.62 -0.68 -6.64
CA VAL A 15 3.79 0.51 -6.36
C VAL A 15 3.58 0.64 -4.86
N MET A 16 2.89 -0.33 -4.24
CA MET A 16 2.38 -0.15 -2.88
C MET A 16 3.48 -0.10 -1.81
N ILE A 17 4.42 -1.06 -1.84
CA ILE A 17 5.52 -1.11 -0.86
C ILE A 17 6.38 0.17 -0.96
N PRO A 18 6.87 0.59 -2.15
CA PRO A 18 7.62 1.83 -2.28
C PRO A 18 6.87 3.07 -1.77
N GLU A 19 5.57 3.21 -2.08
CA GLU A 19 4.78 4.35 -1.61
C GLU A 19 4.67 4.41 -0.08
N VAL A 20 4.48 3.26 0.57
CA VAL A 20 4.42 3.18 2.03
C VAL A 20 5.79 3.43 2.67
N GLU A 21 6.87 2.89 2.08
CA GLU A 21 8.25 3.12 2.54
C GLU A 21 8.64 4.60 2.42
N ASP A 22 8.32 5.25 1.31
CA ASP A 22 8.57 6.69 1.08
C ASP A 22 7.82 7.54 2.12
N TYR A 23 6.54 7.23 2.39
CA TYR A 23 5.76 7.96 3.38
C TYR A 23 6.28 7.74 4.81
N LEU A 24 6.66 6.51 5.17
CA LEU A 24 7.32 6.21 6.44
C LEU A 24 8.64 6.98 6.59
N GLU A 25 9.45 7.07 5.53
CA GLU A 25 10.69 7.85 5.56
C GLU A 25 10.42 9.32 5.89
N ASP A 26 9.38 9.91 5.31
CA ASP A 26 9.00 11.30 5.58
C ASP A 26 8.48 11.49 7.01
N LEU A 27 7.68 10.57 7.52
CA LEU A 27 7.26 10.57 8.94
C LEU A 27 8.46 10.43 9.89
N TYR A 28 9.42 9.59 9.53
CA TYR A 28 10.63 9.40 10.34
C TYR A 28 11.53 10.62 10.38
N LYS A 29 11.63 11.39 9.29
CA LYS A 29 12.34 12.69 9.30
C LYS A 29 11.74 13.67 10.31
N LEU A 30 10.42 13.63 10.55
CA LEU A 30 9.77 14.48 11.57
C LEU A 30 10.22 14.11 12.99
N LEU A 31 10.58 12.84 13.23
CA LEU A 31 11.14 12.39 14.52
C LEU A 31 12.51 13.01 14.79
N GLU A 32 13.35 13.15 13.76
CA GLU A 32 14.69 13.73 13.89
C GLU A 32 14.65 15.20 14.36
N THR A 33 13.59 15.91 13.99
CA THR A 33 13.38 17.33 14.34
C THR A 33 12.58 17.54 15.63
N ASN A 34 12.14 16.46 16.31
CA ASN A 34 11.19 16.51 17.45
C ASN A 34 9.93 17.34 17.15
N SER A 35 9.51 17.39 15.88
CA SER A 35 8.37 18.18 15.43
C SER A 35 7.09 17.36 15.24
N GLN A 36 7.15 16.06 15.52
CA GLN A 36 6.03 15.15 15.37
C GLN A 36 4.89 15.44 16.36
N THR A 37 3.67 15.39 15.84
CA THR A 37 2.43 15.35 16.59
C THR A 37 2.18 13.93 17.14
N GLN A 38 1.11 13.76 17.91
CA GLN A 38 0.66 12.42 18.29
C GLN A 38 0.14 11.66 17.06
N ASP A 39 -0.58 12.35 16.19
CA ASP A 39 -1.14 11.82 14.94
C ASP A 39 -0.03 11.28 14.02
N ASP A 40 1.10 11.99 13.92
CA ASP A 40 2.25 11.51 13.12
C ASP A 40 2.82 10.18 13.64
N LYS A 41 2.81 9.97 14.97
CA LYS A 41 3.29 8.71 15.57
C LYS A 41 2.30 7.58 15.33
N GLU A 42 1.01 7.87 15.44
CA GLU A 42 -0.04 6.90 15.13
C GLU A 42 0.01 6.51 13.65
N ALA A 43 0.25 7.48 12.76
CA ALA A 43 0.45 7.21 11.34
C ALA A 43 1.67 6.30 11.08
N ILE A 44 2.79 6.49 11.80
CA ILE A 44 3.93 5.57 11.70
C ILE A 44 3.52 4.14 12.05
N ASP A 45 2.91 3.94 13.22
CA ASP A 45 2.50 2.60 13.70
C ASP A 45 1.52 1.92 12.71
N GLU A 46 0.59 2.69 12.15
CA GLU A 46 -0.37 2.21 11.15
C GLU A 46 0.32 1.82 9.84
N MET A 47 1.25 2.65 9.35
CA MET A 47 1.95 2.39 8.09
C MET A 47 2.95 1.23 8.20
N GLU A 48 3.64 1.09 9.33
CA GLU A 48 4.47 -0.09 9.60
C GLU A 48 3.63 -1.37 9.63
N SER A 49 2.46 -1.32 10.29
CA SER A 49 1.53 -2.45 10.32
C SER A 49 1.05 -2.79 8.91
N PHE A 50 0.74 -1.78 8.09
CA PHE A 50 0.31 -1.98 6.72
C PHE A 50 1.41 -2.58 5.84
N LEU A 51 2.67 -2.13 5.99
CA LEU A 51 3.82 -2.69 5.28
C LEU A 51 4.00 -4.19 5.57
N VAL A 52 3.81 -4.61 6.82
CA VAL A 52 3.83 -6.04 7.21
C VAL A 52 2.71 -6.81 6.51
N GLU A 53 1.51 -6.25 6.40
CA GLU A 53 0.42 -6.91 5.67
C GLU A 53 0.70 -7.04 4.17
N LEU A 54 1.34 -6.05 3.54
CA LEU A 54 1.79 -6.16 2.14
C LEU A 54 2.82 -7.28 1.96
N GLN A 55 3.77 -7.40 2.89
CA GLN A 55 4.74 -8.51 2.89
C GLN A 55 4.06 -9.88 3.09
N ASN A 56 3.02 -9.95 3.92
CA ASN A 56 2.22 -11.17 4.10
C ASN A 56 1.50 -11.58 2.81
N VAL A 57 0.98 -10.61 2.03
CA VAL A 57 0.37 -10.89 0.71
C VAL A 57 1.40 -11.54 -0.22
N LEU A 58 2.63 -11.01 -0.28
CA LEU A 58 3.70 -11.60 -1.09
C LEU A 58 4.03 -13.03 -0.64
N ALA A 59 4.13 -13.26 0.67
CA ALA A 59 4.38 -14.60 1.20
C ALA A 59 3.27 -15.60 0.81
N VAL A 60 2.00 -15.19 0.90
CA VAL A 60 0.86 -16.04 0.52
C VAL A 60 0.84 -16.35 -0.98
N ILE A 61 1.26 -15.40 -1.83
CA ILE A 61 1.42 -15.62 -3.28
C ILE A 61 2.54 -16.64 -3.54
N GLU A 62 3.70 -16.47 -2.91
CA GLU A 62 4.86 -17.34 -3.12
C GLU A 62 4.63 -18.77 -2.63
N GLU A 63 3.89 -18.93 -1.54
CA GLU A 63 3.57 -20.24 -0.97
C GLU A 63 2.35 -20.91 -1.65
N ASP A 64 1.71 -20.24 -2.61
CA ASP A 64 0.51 -20.72 -3.33
C ASP A 64 -0.59 -21.24 -2.39
N LYS A 65 -0.80 -20.52 -1.28
CA LYS A 65 -1.66 -20.98 -0.18
C LYS A 65 -3.15 -20.67 -0.36
N THR A 66 -3.53 -19.92 -1.39
CA THR A 66 -4.93 -19.52 -1.62
C THR A 66 -5.36 -19.70 -3.08
N PRO A 67 -6.66 -19.88 -3.36
CA PRO A 67 -7.16 -19.97 -4.73
C PRO A 67 -6.99 -18.67 -5.52
N ASP A 68 -6.84 -18.77 -6.84
CA ASP A 68 -6.73 -17.63 -7.76
C ASP A 68 -7.85 -16.60 -7.63
N SER A 69 -9.07 -17.01 -7.25
CA SER A 69 -10.20 -16.11 -7.01
C SER A 69 -9.96 -15.15 -5.83
N GLU A 70 -9.20 -15.57 -4.82
CA GLU A 70 -8.86 -14.69 -3.69
C GLU A 70 -7.80 -13.67 -4.12
N TYR A 71 -6.78 -14.07 -4.89
CA TYR A 71 -5.81 -13.12 -5.46
C TYR A 71 -6.49 -12.09 -6.37
N GLN A 72 -7.46 -12.51 -7.19
CA GLN A 72 -8.24 -11.61 -8.03
C GLN A 72 -9.04 -10.60 -7.20
N ARG A 73 -9.70 -11.05 -6.13
CA ARG A 73 -10.46 -10.18 -5.24
C ARG A 73 -9.59 -9.12 -4.58
N ILE A 74 -8.40 -9.51 -4.11
CA ILE A 74 -7.43 -8.58 -3.51
C ILE A 74 -6.94 -7.57 -4.56
N TYR A 75 -6.57 -8.05 -5.74
CA TYR A 75 -6.12 -7.20 -6.85
C TYR A 75 -7.19 -6.17 -7.24
N ASP A 76 -8.44 -6.60 -7.43
CA ASP A 76 -9.55 -5.72 -7.80
C ASP A 76 -9.84 -4.68 -6.73
N TYR A 77 -9.77 -5.08 -5.45
CA TYR A 77 -9.92 -4.16 -4.34
C TYR A 77 -8.82 -3.09 -4.32
N ILE A 78 -7.55 -3.48 -4.45
CA ILE A 78 -6.43 -2.52 -4.48
C ILE A 78 -6.58 -1.58 -5.67
N LYS A 79 -6.85 -2.13 -6.87
CA LYS A 79 -7.09 -1.35 -8.09
C LYS A 79 -8.21 -0.33 -7.92
N GLN A 80 -9.33 -0.74 -7.35
CA GLN A 80 -10.45 0.16 -7.10
C GLN A 80 -10.04 1.31 -6.17
N ASN A 81 -9.34 1.02 -5.07
CA ASN A 81 -8.89 2.07 -4.15
C ASN A 81 -7.87 3.01 -4.82
N LEU A 82 -6.90 2.48 -5.57
CA LEU A 82 -5.93 3.29 -6.31
C LEU A 82 -6.60 4.19 -7.35
N ASP A 83 -7.54 3.65 -8.13
CA ASP A 83 -8.30 4.42 -9.11
C ASP A 83 -9.12 5.53 -8.40
N GLU A 84 -9.73 5.24 -7.26
CA GLU A 84 -10.45 6.23 -6.44
C GLU A 84 -9.50 7.30 -5.86
N HIS A 85 -8.27 6.96 -5.50
CA HIS A 85 -7.25 7.91 -5.03
C HIS A 85 -6.67 8.77 -6.17
N GLU A 86 -6.40 8.21 -7.35
CA GLU A 86 -5.98 8.97 -8.55
C GLU A 86 -7.07 9.95 -9.00
N HIS A 87 -8.35 9.56 -8.93
CA HIS A 87 -9.47 10.43 -9.32
C HIS A 87 -9.87 11.41 -8.20
N GLY A 88 -9.58 11.09 -6.94
CA GLY A 88 -9.83 11.96 -5.78
C GLY A 88 -8.91 13.18 -5.72
N HIS A 89 -7.71 13.10 -6.29
CA HIS A 89 -6.76 14.21 -6.34
C HIS A 89 -7.09 15.27 -7.42
N ASN A 90 -8.09 15.03 -8.26
CA ASN A 90 -8.50 15.91 -9.37
C ASN A 90 -9.78 16.72 -9.09
N ILE A 91 -10.37 16.66 -7.89
CA ILE A 91 -11.66 17.33 -7.59
C ILE A 91 -11.52 18.53 -6.63
N GLU A 92 -10.30 19.05 -6.40
CA GLU A 92 -10.08 20.31 -5.66
C GLU A 92 -9.20 21.32 -6.42
N GLN A 93 -9.39 21.44 -7.73
CA GLN A 93 -8.91 22.60 -8.50
C GLN A 93 -9.97 23.15 -9.47
N GLU A 94 -11.22 23.24 -9.02
CA GLU A 94 -12.22 24.13 -9.66
C GLU A 94 -13.09 24.79 -8.56
N ASP A 95 -12.57 25.87 -7.97
CA ASP A 95 -13.24 27.20 -7.87
C ASP A 95 -12.44 28.19 -7.00
#